data_AF-A0A378MYV7-F1
#
_entry.id   AF-A0A378MYV7-F1
#
_cell.length_a   1.000
_cell.length_b   1.000
_cell.length_c   1.000
_cell.angle_alpha   90.00
_cell.angle_beta   90.00
_cell.angle_gamma   90.00
#
_symmetry.space_group_name_H-M   'P 1'
#
loop_
_entity.id
_entity.type
_entity.pdbx_description
1 polymer ?
#
loop_
_entity_poly.entity_id
_entity_poly.type
_entity_poly.pdbx_seq_one_letter_code
_entity_poly.pdbx_strand_id
1 'polypeptide(L)' 'MMELFLRFSHSENKDVKIAIVGGGATGIELSAELYHVVKNLNSYGFGKLNRASLKVTLIEAGPRLIPALPEKVSVSAFTN' A
#
# COMPACT_ATOMS: atom_id res chain seq x y z
N MET A 1 12.25 5.14 -1.71
CA MET A 1 11.07 4.32 -2.10
C MET A 1 11.29 3.60 -3.43
N MET A 2 11.68 4.30 -4.51
CA MET A 2 12.04 3.66 -5.79
C MET A 2 13.13 2.58 -5.65
N GLU A 3 14.13 2.81 -4.80
CA GLU A 3 15.16 1.82 -4.48
C GLU A 3 14.58 0.50 -3.93
N LEU A 4 13.57 0.56 -3.07
CA LEU A 4 12.90 -0.63 -2.53
C LEU A 4 12.28 -1.44 -3.67
N PHE A 5 11.59 -0.77 -4.60
CA PHE A 5 11.00 -1.40 -5.78
C PHE A 5 12.06 -1.99 -6.72
N LEU A 6 13.20 -1.32 -6.91
CA LEU A 6 14.32 -1.83 -7.71
C LEU A 6 14.96 -3.08 -7.08
N ARG A 7 15.09 -3.12 -5.76
CA ARG A 7 15.57 -4.30 -5.04
C ARG A 7 14.60 -5.48 -5.20
N PHE A 8 13.30 -5.22 -5.23
CA PHE A 8 12.28 -6.25 -5.44
C PHE A 8 12.19 -6.75 -6.87
N SER A 9 12.35 -5.89 -7.89
CA SER A 9 12.33 -6.33 -9.29
C SER A 9 13.42 -7.34 -9.62
N HIS A 10 14.51 -7.32 -8.85
CA HIS A 10 15.64 -8.26 -8.92
C HIS A 10 15.50 -9.47 -7.97
N SER A 11 14.44 -9.54 -7.16
CA SER A 11 14.20 -10.68 -6.27
C SER A 11 13.46 -11.82 -7.00
N GLU A 12 13.75 -13.06 -6.62
CA GLU A 12 13.02 -14.26 -7.06
C GLU A 12 11.58 -14.31 -6.51
N ASN A 13 11.27 -13.47 -5.51
CA ASN A 13 9.95 -13.43 -4.89
C ASN A 13 8.93 -12.75 -5.82
N LYS A 14 7.78 -13.42 -5.99
CA LYS A 14 6.67 -12.89 -6.80
C LYS A 14 5.92 -11.76 -6.12
N ASP A 15 6.02 -11.64 -4.79
CA ASP A 15 5.28 -10.68 -3.99
C ASP A 15 6.20 -9.71 -3.23
N VAL A 16 5.77 -8.45 -3.19
CA VAL A 16 6.30 -7.38 -2.34
C VAL A 16 5.34 -7.15 -1.19
N LYS A 17 5.80 -7.39 0.04
CA LYS A 17 4.99 -7.21 1.26
C LYS A 17 5.44 -5.97 2.01
N ILE A 18 4.52 -5.05 2.25
CA ILE A 18 4.77 -3.80 2.97
C ILE A 18 3.79 -3.69 4.14
N ALA A 19 4.31 -3.56 5.35
CA ALA A 19 3.51 -3.21 6.51
C ALA A 19 3.60 -1.71 6.76
N ILE A 20 2.46 -1.05 6.95
CA ILE A 20 2.35 0.36 7.32
C ILE A 20 1.72 0.40 8.72
N VAL A 21 2.41 1.03 9.67
CA VAL A 21 1.94 1.21 11.03
C VAL A 21 1.36 2.62 11.18
N GLY A 22 0.11 2.69 11.62
CA GLY A 22 -0.71 3.91 11.72
C GLY A 22 -1.78 3.94 10.64
N GLY A 23 -3.04 3.74 11.02
CA GLY A 23 -4.23 3.80 10.19
C GLY A 23 -4.92 5.16 10.15
N GLY A 24 -4.18 6.23 10.46
CA GLY A 24 -4.62 7.61 10.24
C GLY A 24 -4.60 8.00 8.75
N ALA A 25 -4.92 9.27 8.46
CA ALA A 25 -4.97 9.79 7.08
C ALA A 25 -3.67 9.52 6.30
N THR A 26 -2.52 9.80 6.90
CA THR A 26 -1.20 9.61 6.27
C THR A 26 -0.93 8.16 5.89
N GLY A 27 -1.22 7.20 6.77
CA GLY A 27 -0.96 5.78 6.48
C GLY A 27 -1.88 5.24 5.39
N ILE A 28 -3.13 5.70 5.37
CA ILE A 28 -4.10 5.34 4.32
C ILE A 28 -3.70 5.92 2.97
N GLU A 29 -3.39 7.21 2.92
CA GLU A 29 -2.97 7.87 1.68
C GLU A 29 -1.70 7.23 1.12
N LEU A 30 -0.71 6.97 1.97
CA LEU A 30 0.50 6.24 1.58
C LEU A 30 0.16 4.85 1.02
N SER A 31 -0.75 4.10 1.65
CA SER A 31 -1.16 2.77 1.17
C SER A 31 -1.78 2.82 -0.23
N ALA A 32 -2.61 3.83 -0.51
CA ALA A 32 -3.22 4.04 -1.81
C ALA A 32 -2.17 4.43 -2.86
N GLU A 33 -1.25 5.33 -2.49
CA GLU A 33 -0.21 5.82 -3.38
C GLU A 33 0.77 4.71 -3.80
N LEU A 34 1.10 3.76 -2.90
CA LEU A 34 1.92 2.60 -3.27
C LEU A 34 1.29 1.77 -4.41
N TYR A 35 -0.03 1.57 -4.38
CA TYR A 35 -0.74 0.89 -5.45
C TYR A 35 -0.79 1.72 -6.75
N HIS A 36 -0.82 3.06 -6.65
CA HIS A 36 -0.73 3.94 -7.80
C HIS A 36 0.68 3.89 -8.44
N VAL A 37 1.73 3.98 -7.62
CA VAL A 37 3.13 3.92 -8.06
C VAL A 37 3.45 2.60 -8.75
N VAL A 38 3.00 1.46 -8.22
CA VAL A 38 3.24 0.15 -8.86
C VAL A 38 2.59 0.05 -10.24
N LYS A 39 1.41 0.65 -10.44
CA LYS A 39 0.79 0.74 -11.77
C LYS A 39 1.68 1.51 -12.74
N ASN A 40 2.28 2.61 -12.29
CA ASN A 40 3.15 3.45 -13.11
C ASN A 40 4.50 2.77 -13.39
N LEU A 41 5.12 2.12 -12.40
CA LEU A 41 6.40 1.41 -12.56
C LEU A 41 6.36 0.28 -13.60
N ASN A 42 5.20 -0.36 -13.77
CA ASN A 42 5.01 -1.38 -14.80
C ASN A 42 5.24 -0.82 -16.22
N SER A 43 4.83 0.44 -16.46
CA SER A 43 5.04 1.14 -17.75
C SER A 43 6.52 1.45 -18.05
N TYR A 44 7.38 1.44 -17.02
CA TYR A 44 8.82 1.69 -17.16
C TYR A 44 9.66 0.40 -17.35
N GLY A 45 9.03 -0.73 -17.66
CA GLY A 45 9.72 -2.01 -17.94
C GLY A 45 9.91 -2.90 -16.71
N PHE A 46 9.40 -2.52 -15.54
CA PHE A 46 9.40 -3.35 -14.33
C PHE A 46 8.18 -4.28 -14.28
N GLY A 47 7.90 -5.00 -15.36
CA GLY A 47 6.64 -5.75 -15.57
C GLY A 47 6.34 -6.83 -14.52
N LYS A 48 7.36 -7.31 -13.78
CA LYS A 48 7.20 -8.21 -12.64
C LYS A 48 6.44 -7.56 -11.47
N LEU A 49 6.54 -6.24 -11.33
CA LEU A 49 5.87 -5.44 -10.31
C LEU A 49 4.52 -4.95 -10.85
N ASN A 50 3.46 -5.59 -10.41
CA ASN A 50 2.08 -5.22 -10.72
C ASN A 50 1.22 -5.19 -9.46
N ARG A 51 -0.03 -4.73 -9.58
CA ARG A 51 -0.95 -4.62 -8.44
C ARG A 51 -1.12 -5.94 -7.67
N ALA A 52 -1.08 -7.08 -8.37
CA ALA A 52 -1.24 -8.40 -7.75
C ALA A 52 -0.03 -8.81 -6.90
N SER A 53 1.18 -8.42 -7.33
CA SER A 53 2.43 -8.65 -6.58
C SER A 53 2.57 -7.78 -5.32
N LEU A 54 1.88 -6.62 -5.24
CA LEU A 54 1.98 -5.74 -4.08
C LEU A 54 0.94 -6.11 -3.00
N LYS A 55 1.43 -6.49 -1.82
CA LYS A 55 0.63 -6.78 -0.62
C LYS A 55 0.91 -5.72 0.44
N VAL A 56 0.01 -4.75 0.59
CA VAL A 56 0.08 -3.75 1.66
C VAL A 56 -0.78 -4.21 2.84
N THR A 57 -0.20 -4.23 4.03
CA THR A 57 -0.91 -4.46 5.29
C THR A 57 -0.87 -3.17 6.10
N LEU A 58 -2.05 -2.61 6.40
CA LEU A 58 -2.18 -1.44 7.25
C LEU A 58 -2.52 -1.88 8.67
N ILE A 59 -1.78 -1.39 9.66
CA ILE A 59 -1.90 -1.75 11.07
C ILE A 59 -2.27 -0.49 11.85
N GLU A 60 -3.35 -0.55 12.62
CA GLU A 60 -3.79 0.50 13.53
C GLU A 60 -3.98 -0.09 14.92
N ALA A 61 -3.56 0.63 15.95
CA ALA A 61 -3.69 0.19 17.35
C ALA A 61 -5.11 0.44 17.88
N GLY A 62 -5.77 1.49 17.39
CA GLY A 62 -7.16 1.80 17.70
C GLY A 62 -8.16 0.89 16.98
N PRO A 63 -9.44 0.95 17.40
CA PRO A 63 -10.49 0.08 16.86
C PRO A 63 -10.96 0.46 15.45
N ARG A 64 -10.50 1.60 14.90
CA ARG A 64 -10.96 2.14 13.62
C ARG A 64 -9.86 2.90 12.88
N LEU A 65 -9.96 2.87 11.55
CA LEU A 65 -9.15 3.70 10.65
C LEU A 65 -9.65 5.15 10.64
N ILE A 66 -8.75 6.09 10.34
CA ILE A 66 -8.96 7.54 10.34
C ILE A 66 -9.80 8.02 11.55
N PRO A 67 -9.34 7.80 12.79
CA PRO A 67 -10.17 8.04 13.97
C PRO A 67 -10.59 9.50 14.17
N ALA A 68 -9.92 10.45 13.50
CA ALA A 68 -10.27 11.87 13.51
C ALA A 68 -11.49 12.22 12.64
N LEU A 69 -11.97 11.32 11.78
CA LEU A 69 -13.13 11.53 10.91
C LEU A 69 -14.41 10.88 11.49
N PRO A 70 -15.61 11.26 10.99
CA PRO A 70 -16.85 10.60 11.36
C PRO A 70 -16.84 9.11 11.07
N GLU A 71 -17.53 8.33 11.89
CA GLU A 71 -17.54 6.86 11.83
C GLU A 71 -17.93 6.29 10.47
N LYS A 72 -18.89 6.93 9.78
CA LYS A 72 -19.25 6.57 8.39
C LYS A 72 -18.05 6.60 7.42
N VAL A 73 -17.12 7.53 7.62
CA VAL A 73 -15.93 7.67 6.78
C VAL A 73 -14.90 6.61 7.16
N SER A 74 -14.70 6.37 8.46
CA SER A 74 -13.85 5.28 8.96
C SER A 74 -14.26 3.92 8.40
N VAL A 75 -15.57 3.63 8.33
CA VAL A 75 -16.08 2.38 7.74
C VAL A 75 -15.80 2.31 6.23
N SER A 76 -15.96 3.43 5.51
CA SER A 76 -15.69 3.46 4.07
C SER A 76 -14.21 3.28 3.69
N ALA A 77 -13.29 3.47 4.64
CA ALA A 77 -11.85 3.29 4.42
C ALA A 77 -11.43 1.81 4.33
N PHE A 78 -12.27 0.89 4.80
CA PHE A 78 -12.05 -0.54 4.60
C PHE A 78 -12.47 -0.91 3.17
N THR A 79 -11.55 -1.49 2.41
CA THR A 79 -11.85 -2.01 1.06
C THR A 79 -12.19 -3.50 1.19
N ASN A 80 -13.33 -3.92 0.61
CA ASN A 80 -13.65 -5.34 0.42
C ASN A 80 -12.74 -5.98 -0.64
#